data_AF-A0A161M156-F1
#
_entry.id   AF-A0A161M156-F1
#
_cell.length_a   1.000
_cell.length_b   1.000
_cell.length_c   1.000
_cell.angle_alpha   90.00
_cell.angle_beta   90.00
_cell.angle_gamma   90.00
#
_symmetry.space_group_name_H-M   'P 1'
#
loop_
_entity.id
_entity.type
_entity.pdbx_description
1 polymer ?
#
loop_
_entity_poly.entity_id
_entity_poly.type
_entity_poly.pdbx_seq_one_letter_code
_entity_poly.pdbx_strand_id
1 'polypeptide(L)'
;RHRRSWSRSRSPDDKKHREPSQRKQISEADLEGKTPDEQEMMKLMGFCGFDSTKGKKVSNNDTGAVHVILKRKYRQYMNRKGGFNRPLDFVA
;
A
#
# COMPACT_ATOMS: atom_id res chain seq x y z
N ARG A 1 29.68 -26.23 -15.38
CA ARG A 1 29.63 -25.19 -14.31
C ARG A 1 28.70 -24.06 -14.78
N HIS A 2 27.41 -24.14 -14.50
CA HIS A 2 26.42 -23.19 -15.03
C HIS A 2 26.16 -22.09 -13.99
N ARG A 3 26.69 -20.89 -14.23
CA ARG A 3 26.48 -19.71 -13.37
C ARG A 3 25.05 -19.21 -13.60
N ARG A 4 24.14 -19.49 -12.65
CA ARG A 4 22.83 -18.84 -12.62
C ARG A 4 23.05 -17.40 -12.16
N SER A 5 23.02 -16.46 -13.10
CA SER A 5 22.91 -15.04 -12.82
C SER A 5 21.57 -14.77 -12.15
N TRP A 6 21.60 -14.52 -10.84
CA TRP A 6 20.48 -13.94 -10.12
C TRP A 6 20.33 -12.49 -10.58
N SER A 7 19.55 -12.27 -11.63
CA SER A 7 19.07 -10.94 -11.99
C SER A 7 18.21 -10.45 -10.83
N ARG A 8 18.81 -9.58 -9.99
CA ARG A 8 18.06 -8.68 -9.12
C ARG A 8 17.01 -8.00 -9.98
N SER A 9 15.77 -8.43 -9.81
CA SER A 9 14.58 -7.78 -10.36
C SER A 9 14.63 -6.33 -9.92
N ARG A 10 15.04 -5.45 -10.84
CA ARG A 10 14.82 -4.01 -10.70
C ARG A 10 13.31 -3.85 -10.65
N SER A 11 12.76 -3.65 -9.46
CA SER A 11 11.36 -3.29 -9.30
C SER A 11 11.10 -2.09 -10.22
N PRO A 12 10.05 -2.12 -11.05
CA PRO A 12 9.68 -0.97 -11.86
C PRO A 12 9.54 0.24 -10.95
N ASP A 13 10.29 1.30 -11.26
CA ASP A 13 10.16 2.61 -10.65
C ASP A 13 8.78 3.14 -11.05
N ASP A 14 7.77 2.89 -10.21
CA ASP A 14 6.39 3.34 -10.41
C ASP A 14 6.38 4.86 -10.25
N LYS A 15 6.71 5.57 -11.33
CA LYS A 15 6.59 7.02 -11.45
C LYS A 15 5.13 7.40 -11.54
N LYS A 16 4.41 7.21 -10.44
CA LYS A 16 3.00 7.59 -10.32
C LYS A 16 2.92 9.11 -10.27
N HIS A 17 2.19 9.68 -11.24
CA HIS A 17 1.92 11.11 -11.32
C HIS A 17 1.37 11.61 -9.98
N ARG A 18 2.08 12.58 -9.37
CA ARG A 18 1.63 13.27 -8.17
C ARG A 18 0.47 14.17 -8.59
N GLU A 19 -0.76 13.71 -8.38
CA GLU A 19 -1.94 14.54 -8.55
C GLU A 19 -1.79 15.81 -7.70
N PRO A 20 -2.02 17.01 -8.27
CA PRO A 20 -1.95 18.24 -7.51
C PRO A 20 -3.02 18.19 -6.41
N SER A 21 -2.58 18.26 -5.16
CA SER A 21 -3.48 18.35 -4.01
C SER A 21 -4.35 19.61 -4.18
N GLN A 22 -5.64 19.43 -4.44
CA GLN A 22 -6.60 20.53 -4.46
C GLN A 22 -6.63 21.16 -3.07
N ARG A 23 -5.97 22.31 -2.92
CA ARG A 23 -6.09 23.13 -1.70
C ARG A 23 -7.53 23.61 -1.61
N LYS A 24 -8.23 23.21 -0.54
CA LYS A 24 -9.61 23.64 -0.29
C LYS A 24 -9.65 25.15 -0.10
N GLN A 25 -10.68 25.78 -0.65
CA GLN A 25 -10.90 27.22 -0.49
C GLN A 25 -11.27 27.51 0.97
N ILE A 26 -10.58 28.49 1.55
CA ILE A 26 -10.81 28.92 2.94
C ILE A 26 -12.11 29.73 2.97
N SER A 27 -13.00 29.39 3.90
CA SER A 27 -14.29 30.06 4.01
C SER A 27 -14.14 31.45 4.63
N GLU A 28 -14.97 32.40 4.21
CA GLU A 28 -14.94 33.78 4.72
C GLU A 28 -15.18 33.87 6.24
N ALA A 29 -15.94 32.90 6.78
CA ALA A 29 -16.19 32.74 8.21
C ALA A 29 -14.94 32.37 9.04
N ASP A 30 -13.92 31.73 8.45
CA ASP A 30 -12.67 31.37 9.17
C ASP A 30 -11.72 32.57 9.35
N LEU A 31 -11.94 33.63 8.56
CA LEU A 31 -11.12 34.84 8.47
C LEU A 31 -11.74 36.03 9.22
N GLU A 32 -12.97 35.89 9.70
CA GLU A 32 -13.70 36.96 10.38
C GLU A 32 -13.04 37.28 11.75
N GLY A 33 -12.71 38.55 11.97
CA GLY A 33 -12.16 39.05 13.25
C GLY A 33 -10.64 38.93 13.43
N LYS A 34 -9.87 38.54 12.41
CA LYS A 34 -8.40 38.41 12.47
C LYS A 34 -7.70 39.45 11.59
N THR A 35 -6.53 39.92 12.02
CA THR A 35 -5.69 40.85 11.27
C THR A 35 -5.13 40.21 9.99
N PRO A 36 -4.79 40.97 8.95
CA PRO A 36 -4.27 40.43 7.69
C PRO A 36 -3.01 39.55 7.91
N ASP A 37 -2.11 39.95 8.82
CA ASP A 37 -0.90 39.18 9.17
C ASP A 37 -1.23 37.82 9.79
N GLU A 38 -2.25 37.76 10.66
CA GLU A 38 -2.73 36.51 11.26
C GLU A 38 -3.39 35.60 10.23
N GLN A 39 -4.12 36.18 9.26
CA GLN A 39 -4.72 35.42 8.16
C GLN A 39 -3.65 34.80 7.26
N GLU A 40 -2.57 35.54 6.97
CA GLU A 40 -1.43 35.03 6.20
C GLU A 40 -0.68 33.93 6.96
N MET A 41 -0.44 34.10 8.26
CA MET A 41 0.18 33.07 9.09
C MET A 41 -0.67 31.80 9.18
N MET A 42 -2.00 31.92 9.34
CA MET A 42 -2.88 30.75 9.37
C MET A 42 -2.95 30.02 8.03
N LYS A 43 -2.89 30.75 6.91
CA LYS A 43 -2.80 30.18 5.56
C LYS A 43 -1.47 29.45 5.34
N LEU A 44 -0.37 30.06 5.78
CA LEU A 44 0.97 29.48 5.67
C LEU A 44 1.09 28.19 6.47
N MET A 45 0.57 28.19 7.70
CA MET A 45 0.62 27.05 8.60
C MET A 45 -0.50 26.01 8.33
N GLY A 46 -1.48 26.34 7.49
CA GLY A 46 -2.56 25.43 7.09
C GLY A 46 -3.63 25.18 8.17
N PHE A 47 -3.81 26.13 9.10
CA PHE A 47 -4.82 26.01 10.18
C PHE A 47 -6.26 26.26 9.71
N CYS A 48 -6.44 26.90 8.56
CA CYS A 48 -7.76 27.15 7.98
C CYS A 48 -8.26 25.89 7.25
N GLY A 49 -9.17 25.14 7.89
CA GLY A 49 -9.84 23.96 7.31
C GLY A 49 -9.39 22.63 7.92
N PHE A 50 -9.78 22.38 9.18
CA PHE A 50 -9.51 21.11 9.86
C PHE A 50 -10.39 19.99 9.26
N ASP A 51 -9.82 19.19 8.38
CA ASP A 51 -10.48 18.03 7.77
C ASP A 51 -10.00 16.72 8.40
N SER A 52 -10.90 15.75 8.54
CA SER A 52 -10.50 14.39 8.88
C SER A 52 -10.09 13.60 7.63
N THR A 53 -9.03 12.82 7.74
CA THR A 53 -8.65 11.79 6.76
C THR A 53 -9.31 10.44 7.03
N LYS A 54 -10.13 10.31 8.09
CA LYS A 54 -10.83 9.07 8.44
C LYS A 54 -11.74 8.63 7.30
N GLY A 55 -11.51 7.42 6.79
CA GLY A 55 -12.28 6.84 5.68
C GLY A 55 -11.97 7.44 4.30
N LYS A 56 -11.01 8.38 4.18
CA LYS A 56 -10.55 8.93 2.91
C LYS A 56 -9.26 8.22 2.49
N LYS A 57 -9.16 7.86 1.22
CA LYS A 57 -7.92 7.28 0.66
C LYS A 57 -6.86 8.39 0.54
N VAL A 58 -5.72 8.21 1.19
CA VAL A 58 -4.56 9.12 1.07
C VAL A 58 -3.59 8.53 0.05
N SER A 59 -3.36 9.26 -1.04
CA SER A 59 -2.37 8.87 -2.05
C SER A 59 -0.99 8.64 -1.41
N ASN A 60 -0.27 7.62 -1.85
CA ASN A 60 1.04 7.20 -1.31
C ASN A 60 0.99 6.52 0.08
N ASN A 61 -0.18 6.37 0.70
CA ASN A 61 -0.37 5.54 1.90
C ASN A 61 -1.04 4.20 1.58
N ASP A 62 -0.63 3.59 0.46
CA ASP A 62 -1.14 2.29 -0.02
C ASP A 62 -0.12 1.16 0.22
N THR A 63 0.92 1.40 1.02
CA THR A 63 2.00 0.43 1.23
C THR A 63 1.67 -0.53 2.37
N GLY A 64 1.61 -1.82 2.05
CA GLY A 64 1.44 -2.90 3.01
C GLY A 64 2.05 -4.19 2.47
N ALA A 65 2.67 -4.99 3.33
CA ALA A 65 3.25 -6.27 2.96
C ALA A 65 2.70 -7.38 3.84
N VAL A 66 2.44 -8.55 3.24
CA VAL A 66 1.98 -9.75 3.95
C VAL A 66 3.03 -10.84 3.76
N HIS A 67 3.53 -11.38 4.87
CA HIS A 67 4.45 -12.53 4.85
C HIS A 67 3.67 -13.83 5.07
N VAL A 68 3.32 -14.51 3.97
CA VAL A 68 2.58 -15.78 4.02
C VAL A 68 3.55 -16.96 4.00
N ILE A 69 3.62 -17.71 5.11
CA ILE A 69 4.34 -18.98 5.18
C ILE A 69 3.35 -20.12 4.96
N LEU A 70 3.41 -20.75 3.79
CA LEU A 70 2.62 -21.94 3.50
C LEU A 70 3.24 -23.17 4.18
N LYS A 71 2.44 -23.91 4.93
CA LYS A 71 2.88 -25.22 5.46
C LYS A 71 3.15 -26.17 4.28
N ARG A 72 4.27 -26.90 4.35
CA ARG A 72 4.58 -27.93 3.36
C ARG A 72 3.50 -29.02 3.46
N LYS A 73 2.90 -29.37 2.32
CA LYS A 73 1.99 -30.52 2.22
C LYS A 73 2.80 -31.75 1.82
N TYR A 74 2.75 -32.81 2.62
CA TYR A 74 3.42 -34.07 2.31
C TYR A 74 2.57 -34.91 1.35
N ARG A 75 3.23 -35.83 0.64
CA ARG A 75 2.61 -36.73 -0.34
C ARG A 75 2.92 -38.16 0.07
N GLN A 76 1.91 -39.02 0.13
CA GLN A 76 2.11 -40.42 0.49
C GLN A 76 2.55 -41.20 -0.76
N TYR A 77 3.77 -41.69 -0.81
CA TYR A 77 4.26 -42.45 -1.96
C TYR A 77 4.04 -43.96 -1.83
N MET A 78 4.21 -44.50 -0.61
CA MET A 78 4.12 -45.93 -0.36
C MET A 78 2.69 -46.36 0.00
N ASN A 79 2.32 -47.58 -0.39
CA ASN A 79 1.04 -48.22 -0.08
C ASN A 79 -0.20 -47.37 -0.44
N ARG A 80 -0.15 -46.71 -1.60
CA ARG A 80 -1.25 -45.88 -2.09
C ARG A 80 -2.32 -46.75 -2.72
N LYS A 81 -3.60 -46.55 -2.36
CA LYS A 81 -4.72 -47.10 -3.12
C LYS A 81 -4.87 -46.33 -4.43
N GLY A 82 -4.54 -46.96 -5.56
CA GLY A 82 -4.75 -46.35 -6.88
C GLY A 82 -3.66 -46.56 -7.94
N GLY A 83 -2.54 -47.21 -7.60
CA GLY A 83 -1.47 -47.52 -8.58
C GLY A 83 -0.53 -46.35 -8.90
N PHE A 84 0.47 -46.63 -9.73
CA PHE A 84 1.67 -45.79 -9.91
C PHE A 84 1.42 -44.44 -10.62
N ASN A 85 0.42 -44.35 -11.51
CA ASN A 85 0.16 -43.17 -12.34
C ASN A 85 -1.03 -42.29 -11.88
N ARG A 86 -1.46 -42.39 -10.62
CA ARG A 86 -2.48 -41.49 -10.05
C ARG A 86 -1.86 -40.31 -9.29
N PRO A 87 -2.54 -39.16 -9.23
CA PRO A 87 -2.10 -38.03 -8.40
C PRO A 87 -1.97 -38.46 -6.93
N LEU A 88 -0.89 -38.03 -6.29
CA LEU A 88 -0.56 -38.34 -4.90
C LEU A 88 -1.47 -37.53 -3.97
N ASP A 89 -2.09 -38.21 -3.01
CA ASP A 89 -2.91 -37.58 -2.00
C ASP A 89 -2.03 -36.73 -1.07
N PHE A 90 -2.59 -35.60 -0.64
CA PHE A 90 -1.96 -34.78 0.38
C PHE A 90 -2.13 -35.49 1.72
N VAL A 91 -1.02 -35.85 2.35
CA VAL A 91 -1.02 -36.41 3.70
C VAL A 91 -1.24 -35.25 4.66
N ALA A 92 -2.34 -35.34 5.42
CA ALA A 92 -2.68 -34.40 6.49
C ALA A 92 -1.70 -34.54 7.65
#